data_AF-A0AAN4YT09-F1
#
_entry.id   AF-A0AAN4YT09-F1
#
_cell.length_a   1.000
_cell.length_b   1.000
_cell.length_c   1.000
_cell.angle_alpha   90.00
_cell.angle_beta   90.00
_cell.angle_gamma   90.00
#
_symmetry.space_group_name_H-M   'P 1'
#
loop_
_entity.id
_entity.type
_entity.pdbx_description
1 polymer ?
#
loop_
_entity_poly.entity_id
_entity_poly.type
_entity_poly.pdbx_seq_one_letter_code
_entity_poly.pdbx_strand_id
1 'polypeptide(L)'
;MMTSKPKSPSSLFTMPRLANLRTGSTDYEYGQLPYNHTPDGERMLLSFTLYSPSKFVTTNVSSGDVANCKFPSIPKKMDERWKRNATWGIIGTAFFLMVSFTGVAIAFTVVFAVKSPNVGGYRSDSPEYALYKNTRFEECYRAPGSTTNCTAMRVALNSSTITGFGYLRSSAVLNENNSSEWCEAVSCFNDYKVIPSTPRDSAMWPTLLTSWATCAGFLVGSLFQLLLQQKALYSPRNKPCKGLGEVHWYSWLFIGYDLVSFIWWWVSFGKLAAAPESAATPFIVGWVIPWKYAGLFRYHPFSCAFGTNRRGKNVARGIFYILAVIQWIASWYVIHINLPSLTAPGPGWGLRAPDPSYDCVQSQIDAAPGASTCSATQICSRNWLFVDFGFHLLYLNANPLIAIGLIFLALTLLALSPLAMMIFACFLRDKSPSLSPRSMLRWADPGPIAIISLLSVFEIITGCILVVDMVKRLNGTPDATVAFDWECQAIHVALSPWRYYIDLDYERGWRIAKLWFNS
;
A
#
# COMPACT_ATOMS: atom_id res chain seq x y z
N MET A 1 -72.52 43.53 5.53
CA MET A 1 -72.02 43.68 6.91
C MET A 1 -70.89 42.69 7.12
N MET A 2 -69.65 43.14 6.92
CA MET A 2 -68.44 42.64 7.58
C MET A 2 -67.39 43.72 7.37
N THR A 3 -66.77 44.09 8.48
CA THR A 3 -66.05 45.35 8.71
C THR A 3 -64.62 45.35 8.17
N SER A 4 -64.17 46.57 7.91
CA SER A 4 -62.90 47.02 7.35
C SER A 4 -61.64 46.66 8.14
N LYS A 5 -60.50 46.59 7.43
CA LYS A 5 -59.18 47.16 7.80
C LYS A 5 -58.20 47.12 6.60
N PRO A 6 -57.08 47.88 6.58
CA PRO A 6 -56.89 48.98 5.62
C PRO A 6 -55.72 48.82 4.62
N LYS A 7 -55.61 49.83 3.75
CA LYS A 7 -54.66 50.07 2.63
C LYS A 7 -53.17 50.27 3.04
N SER A 8 -52.27 49.72 2.20
CA SER A 8 -50.95 50.21 1.68
C SER A 8 -49.79 50.57 2.66
N PRO A 9 -48.48 50.45 2.28
CA PRO A 9 -47.94 50.70 0.93
C PRO A 9 -46.92 49.70 0.34
N SER A 10 -47.01 49.66 -0.98
CA SER A 10 -45.99 49.43 -2.01
C SER A 10 -44.55 49.82 -1.68
N SER A 11 -43.57 48.99 -2.05
CA SER A 11 -42.61 49.32 -3.13
C SER A 11 -41.53 48.23 -3.35
N LEU A 12 -41.29 47.94 -4.64
CA LEU A 12 -40.10 47.32 -5.24
C LEU A 12 -39.62 45.94 -4.74
N PHE A 13 -40.15 44.88 -5.37
CA PHE A 13 -39.36 43.66 -5.65
C PHE A 13 -39.00 43.63 -7.14
N THR A 14 -37.88 44.24 -7.49
CA THR A 14 -37.21 44.03 -8.77
C THR A 14 -36.39 42.75 -8.64
N MET A 15 -36.82 41.65 -9.30
CA MET A 15 -35.98 40.47 -9.47
C MET A 15 -34.75 40.83 -10.33
N PRO A 16 -33.52 40.57 -9.88
CA PRO A 16 -32.38 40.51 -10.79
C PRO A 16 -32.40 39.16 -11.51
N ARG A 17 -32.38 39.24 -12.84
CA ARG A 17 -32.25 38.13 -13.80
C ARG A 17 -31.20 37.09 -13.37
N LEU A 18 -31.64 35.84 -13.30
CA LEU A 18 -30.81 34.63 -13.40
C LEU A 18 -30.16 34.55 -14.79
N ALA A 19 -29.07 35.29 -14.99
CA ALA A 19 -28.23 35.18 -16.18
C ALA A 19 -26.81 35.63 -15.83
N ASN A 20 -26.05 34.73 -15.18
CA ASN A 20 -24.57 34.61 -15.22
C ASN A 20 -24.08 33.65 -14.13
N LEU A 21 -24.55 32.39 -14.15
CA LEU A 21 -23.80 31.29 -13.52
C LEU A 21 -22.80 30.77 -14.55
N ARG A 22 -21.77 31.59 -14.82
CA ARG A 22 -20.54 31.11 -15.45
C ARG A 22 -19.86 30.25 -14.39
N THR A 23 -19.76 28.96 -14.65
CA THR A 23 -19.05 27.96 -13.85
C THR A 23 -17.66 28.50 -13.48
N GLY A 24 -17.55 28.98 -12.24
CA GLY A 24 -16.31 29.48 -11.66
C GLY A 24 -15.32 28.33 -11.53
N SER A 25 -14.37 28.29 -12.46
CA SER A 25 -13.14 27.50 -12.37
C SER A 25 -12.50 27.68 -11.00
N THR A 26 -12.34 26.59 -10.23
CA THR A 26 -11.68 26.55 -8.91
C THR A 26 -10.15 26.62 -9.01
N ASP A 27 -9.65 27.59 -9.79
CA ASP A 27 -8.24 27.93 -9.89
C ASP A 27 -8.02 29.33 -9.33
N TYR A 28 -7.81 29.43 -8.02
CA TYR A 28 -7.41 30.70 -7.40
C TYR A 28 -5.96 31.04 -7.77
N GLU A 29 -5.81 32.01 -8.66
CA GLU A 29 -4.55 32.64 -9.03
C GLU A 29 -3.92 33.34 -7.82
N TYR A 30 -2.62 33.08 -7.61
CA TYR A 30 -1.79 33.89 -6.73
C TYR A 30 -1.37 35.14 -7.51
N GLY A 31 -2.10 36.23 -7.31
CA GLY A 31 -1.62 37.58 -7.64
C GLY A 31 -0.37 37.91 -6.82
N GLN A 32 0.59 38.54 -7.49
CA GLN A 32 1.66 39.31 -6.86
C GLN A 32 1.06 40.27 -5.84
N LEU A 33 1.66 40.35 -4.66
CA LEU A 33 1.44 41.49 -3.77
C LEU A 33 2.14 42.70 -4.41
N PRO A 34 1.49 43.88 -4.50
CA PRO A 34 2.19 45.11 -4.82
C PRO A 34 3.10 45.48 -3.64
N TYR A 35 4.39 45.65 -3.91
CA TYR A 35 5.31 46.31 -3.00
C TYR A 35 4.97 47.80 -3.00
N ASN A 36 4.58 48.35 -1.85
CA ASN A 36 4.43 49.78 -1.66
C ASN A 36 5.77 50.40 -1.20
N HIS A 37 6.20 51.37 -2.01
CA HIS A 37 7.00 52.57 -1.72
C HIS A 37 8.43 52.47 -1.17
N THR A 38 9.37 52.92 -2.00
CA THR A 38 10.36 53.95 -1.64
C THR A 38 10.09 55.21 -2.47
N PRO A 39 10.17 56.42 -1.90
CA PRO A 39 10.12 57.68 -2.64
C PRO A 39 11.51 57.97 -3.22
N ASP A 40 11.56 58.37 -4.48
CA ASP A 40 12.64 59.10 -5.19
C ASP A 40 12.87 58.51 -6.59
N GLY A 41 12.85 59.38 -7.60
CA GLY A 41 13.32 59.06 -8.96
C GLY A 41 12.35 59.35 -10.09
N GLU A 42 12.16 60.65 -10.36
CA GLU A 42 12.01 61.29 -11.67
C GLU A 42 11.12 60.67 -12.77
N ARG A 43 10.02 61.38 -13.03
CA ARG A 43 9.26 61.32 -14.30
C ARG A 43 10.10 61.93 -15.42
N MET A 44 10.47 61.14 -16.43
CA MET A 44 10.71 61.67 -17.77
C MET A 44 9.41 61.63 -18.57
N LEU A 45 8.78 62.80 -18.67
CA LEU A 45 7.76 63.12 -19.66
C LEU A 45 8.45 63.28 -21.02
N LEU A 46 8.05 62.47 -22.01
CA LEU A 46 8.23 62.79 -23.42
C LEU A 46 6.88 62.60 -24.12
N SER A 47 6.19 63.74 -24.27
CA SER A 47 5.04 63.90 -25.17
C SER A 47 5.51 63.85 -26.61
N PHE A 48 4.86 63.04 -27.44
CA PHE A 48 4.60 63.38 -28.84
C PHE A 48 3.20 62.90 -29.21
N THR A 49 2.35 63.86 -29.52
CA THR A 49 1.02 63.67 -30.12
C THR A 49 1.16 63.91 -31.63
N LEU A 50 0.70 63.00 -32.47
CA LEU A 50 0.21 63.29 -33.83
C LEU A 50 -0.57 62.07 -34.40
N TYR A 51 -1.87 62.30 -34.64
CA TYR A 51 -2.80 61.70 -35.61
C TYR A 51 -2.99 60.16 -35.75
N SER A 52 -4.25 59.74 -35.56
CA SER A 52 -4.89 58.43 -35.85
C SER A 52 -5.42 58.38 -37.31
N PRO A 53 -5.97 57.28 -37.90
CA PRO A 53 -6.12 55.89 -37.41
C PRO A 53 -5.74 54.80 -38.46
N SER A 54 -5.02 53.76 -38.05
CA SER A 54 -5.29 52.41 -38.58
C SER A 54 -4.89 51.36 -37.56
N LYS A 55 -5.84 50.48 -37.25
CA LYS A 55 -5.71 49.42 -36.26
C LYS A 55 -4.66 48.40 -36.71
N PHE A 56 -3.43 48.57 -36.26
CA PHE A 56 -2.58 47.43 -35.95
C PHE A 56 -2.49 47.34 -34.43
N VAL A 57 -3.28 46.42 -33.86
CA VAL A 57 -3.01 45.91 -32.52
C VAL A 57 -1.74 45.10 -32.65
N THR A 58 -0.59 45.76 -32.56
CA THR A 58 0.63 45.09 -32.11
C THR A 58 0.36 44.71 -30.67
N THR A 59 -0.10 43.48 -30.45
CA THR A 59 0.14 42.79 -29.20
C THR A 59 1.65 42.78 -29.03
N ASN A 60 2.18 43.77 -28.31
CA ASN A 60 3.42 43.62 -27.58
C ASN A 60 3.16 42.48 -26.60
N VAL A 61 3.37 41.25 -27.07
CA VAL A 61 3.63 40.11 -26.22
C VAL A 61 4.95 40.45 -25.56
N SER A 62 4.86 41.16 -24.45
CA SER A 62 5.95 41.26 -23.50
C SER A 62 6.41 39.84 -23.25
N SER A 63 7.70 39.59 -23.47
CA SER A 63 8.43 38.38 -23.15
C SER A 63 8.51 38.12 -21.64
N GLY A 64 7.43 38.40 -20.90
CA GLY A 64 7.30 38.38 -19.45
C GLY A 64 6.65 37.12 -18.88
N ASP A 65 6.04 36.27 -19.72
CA ASP A 65 5.49 34.97 -19.29
C ASP A 65 6.55 33.87 -19.37
N VAL A 66 7.70 34.08 -18.71
CA VAL A 66 8.50 32.94 -18.27
C VAL A 66 7.64 32.23 -17.24
N ALA A 67 6.98 31.14 -17.64
CA ALA A 67 6.09 30.35 -16.79
C ALA A 67 6.71 30.19 -15.39
N ASN A 68 6.24 30.97 -14.41
CA ASN A 68 6.84 31.03 -13.10
C ASN A 68 6.76 29.63 -12.48
N CYS A 69 7.87 28.87 -12.53
CA CYS A 69 7.86 27.49 -12.09
C CYS A 69 7.53 27.50 -10.56
N LYS A 70 6.49 26.75 -10.14
CA LYS A 70 5.99 26.76 -8.75
C LYS A 70 6.73 25.73 -7.91
N PHE A 71 7.17 26.10 -6.71
CA PHE A 71 7.89 25.20 -5.79
C PHE A 71 7.05 24.87 -4.55
N PRO A 72 7.27 23.70 -3.90
CA PRO A 72 6.54 23.34 -2.69
C PRO A 72 6.90 24.29 -1.54
N SER A 73 5.94 24.54 -0.65
CA SER A 73 6.13 25.33 0.56
C SER A 73 6.88 24.56 1.65
N ILE A 74 6.89 23.23 1.60
CA ILE A 74 7.54 22.35 2.57
C ILE A 74 8.31 21.25 1.80
N PRO A 75 9.56 20.93 2.20
CA PRO A 75 10.39 21.69 3.13
C PRO A 75 10.67 23.09 2.60
N LYS A 76 10.61 24.11 3.47
CA LYS A 76 10.86 25.49 3.08
C LYS A 76 12.29 25.65 2.57
N LYS A 77 12.49 26.62 1.68
CA LYS A 77 13.82 27.13 1.37
C LYS A 77 14.45 27.66 2.67
N MET A 78 15.59 27.08 3.04
CA MET A 78 16.35 27.49 4.21
C MET A 78 17.41 28.50 3.79
N ASP A 79 17.49 29.63 4.49
CA ASP A 79 18.50 30.66 4.23
C ASP A 79 19.88 30.24 4.78
N GLU A 80 19.88 29.51 5.90
CA GLU A 80 21.09 29.00 6.53
C GLU A 80 21.64 27.76 5.80
N ARG A 81 22.89 27.84 5.33
CA ARG A 81 23.57 26.77 4.59
C ARG A 81 23.65 25.46 5.37
N TRP A 82 23.86 25.50 6.68
CA TRP A 82 23.96 24.30 7.50
C TRP A 82 22.61 23.59 7.63
N LYS A 83 21.49 24.31 7.85
CA LYS A 83 20.13 23.73 7.88
C LYS A 83 19.78 23.08 6.56
N ARG A 84 20.08 23.74 5.44
CA ARG A 84 19.91 23.19 4.10
C ARG A 84 20.69 21.89 3.92
N ASN A 85 21.98 21.89 4.27
CA ASN A 85 22.83 20.71 4.14
C ASN A 85 22.35 19.57 5.06
N ALA A 86 21.85 19.88 6.26
CA ALA A 86 21.27 18.90 7.17
C ALA A 86 19.99 18.27 6.60
N THR A 87 19.06 19.06 6.06
CA THR A 87 17.84 18.53 5.40
C THR A 87 18.19 17.65 4.21
N TRP A 88 19.13 18.09 3.37
CA TRP A 88 19.64 17.29 2.26
C TRP A 88 20.29 15.99 2.72
N GLY A 89 21.11 16.05 3.78
CA GLY A 89 21.73 14.90 4.40
C GLY A 89 20.71 13.90 4.93
N ILE A 90 19.67 14.35 5.63
CA ILE A 90 18.62 13.48 6.18
C ILE A 90 17.87 12.75 5.06
N ILE A 91 17.40 13.48 4.04
CA ILE A 91 16.66 12.86 2.92
C ILE A 91 17.60 11.93 2.12
N GLY A 92 18.85 12.34 1.91
CA GLY A 92 19.86 11.53 1.21
C GLY A 92 20.20 10.25 1.96
N THR A 93 20.37 10.31 3.28
CA THR A 93 20.59 9.13 4.13
C THR A 93 19.39 8.20 4.11
N ALA A 94 18.16 8.73 4.23
CA ALA A 94 16.96 7.92 4.13
C ALA A 94 16.84 7.21 2.77
N PHE A 95 17.14 7.92 1.68
CA PHE A 95 17.18 7.34 0.34
C PHE A 95 18.23 6.24 0.22
N PHE A 96 19.45 6.49 0.70
CA PHE A 96 20.54 5.51 0.68
C PHE A 96 20.20 4.25 1.49
N LEU A 97 19.65 4.42 2.70
CA LEU A 97 19.22 3.31 3.53
C LEU A 97 18.12 2.48 2.87
N MET A 98 17.09 3.12 2.32
CA MET A 98 16.02 2.42 1.60
C MET A 98 16.56 1.62 0.41
N VAL A 99 17.41 2.22 -0.43
CA VAL A 99 18.04 1.53 -1.56
C VAL A 99 18.91 0.36 -1.08
N SER A 100 19.65 0.54 0.02
CA SER A 100 20.48 -0.52 0.60
C SER A 100 19.64 -1.69 1.09
N PHE A 101 18.54 -1.43 1.82
CA PHE A 101 17.61 -2.48 2.23
C PHE A 101 16.93 -3.15 1.04
N THR A 102 16.60 -2.41 -0.02
CA THR A 102 16.06 -3.00 -1.26
C THR A 102 17.08 -3.95 -1.87
N GLY A 103 18.35 -3.55 -1.95
CA GLY A 103 19.43 -4.42 -2.42
C GLY A 103 19.61 -5.68 -1.58
N VAL A 104 19.56 -5.55 -0.24
CA VAL A 104 19.61 -6.68 0.69
C VAL A 104 18.41 -7.62 0.48
N ALA A 105 17.19 -7.08 0.40
CA ALA A 105 15.98 -7.87 0.16
C ALA A 105 16.01 -8.60 -1.20
N ILE A 106 16.52 -7.96 -2.26
CA ILE A 106 16.75 -8.62 -3.55
C ILE A 106 17.78 -9.76 -3.40
N ALA A 107 18.90 -9.52 -2.72
CA ALA A 107 19.92 -10.53 -2.50
C ALA A 107 19.36 -11.75 -1.76
N PHE A 108 18.58 -11.54 -0.68
CA PHE A 108 17.89 -12.63 0.03
C PHE A 108 16.85 -13.33 -0.83
N THR A 109 16.09 -12.60 -1.65
CA THR A 109 15.12 -13.19 -2.60
C THR A 109 15.82 -14.15 -3.57
N VAL A 110 16.98 -13.74 -4.12
CA VAL A 110 17.81 -14.58 -4.98
C VAL A 110 18.38 -15.77 -4.21
N VAL A 111 18.91 -15.56 -3.01
CA VAL A 111 19.43 -16.65 -2.17
C VAL A 111 18.33 -17.66 -1.85
N PHE A 112 17.12 -17.23 -1.51
CA PHE A 112 16.01 -18.14 -1.25
C PHE A 112 15.56 -18.88 -2.51
N ALA A 113 15.55 -18.22 -3.67
CA ALA A 113 15.25 -18.85 -4.96
C ALA A 113 16.28 -19.91 -5.38
N VAL A 114 17.56 -19.72 -5.01
CA VAL A 114 18.65 -20.62 -5.40
C VAL A 114 18.93 -21.70 -4.36
N LYS A 115 18.91 -21.35 -3.07
CA LYS A 115 19.25 -22.28 -1.97
C LYS A 115 18.06 -23.13 -1.52
N SER A 116 16.90 -23.08 -2.16
CA SER A 116 15.73 -23.86 -1.74
C SER A 116 16.14 -25.33 -1.58
N PRO A 117 16.21 -25.89 -0.35
CA PRO A 117 16.34 -27.32 -0.23
C PRO A 117 15.06 -27.88 -0.82
N ASN A 118 15.25 -28.61 -1.91
CA ASN A 118 14.27 -29.50 -2.44
C ASN A 118 14.13 -30.65 -1.43
N VAL A 119 13.36 -30.43 -0.35
CA VAL A 119 12.98 -31.51 0.58
C VAL A 119 11.97 -32.34 -0.19
N GLY A 120 12.49 -33.32 -0.94
CA GLY A 120 11.75 -34.17 -1.87
C GLY A 120 11.83 -33.77 -3.36
N GLY A 121 12.19 -32.53 -3.69
CA GLY A 121 12.34 -32.10 -5.10
C GLY A 121 11.06 -32.21 -5.93
N TYR A 122 9.93 -32.14 -5.24
CA TYR A 122 8.62 -32.33 -5.83
C TYR A 122 8.30 -31.20 -6.81
N ARG A 123 8.18 -31.55 -8.08
CA ARG A 123 7.59 -30.65 -9.06
C ARG A 123 6.13 -30.39 -8.68
N SER A 124 5.63 -29.21 -9.00
CA SER A 124 4.26 -28.82 -8.63
C SER A 124 3.15 -29.68 -9.25
N ASP A 125 3.47 -30.42 -10.31
CA ASP A 125 2.60 -31.37 -10.99
C ASP A 125 2.68 -32.79 -10.40
N SER A 126 3.57 -33.02 -9.44
CA SER A 126 3.70 -34.32 -8.75
C SER A 126 2.58 -34.52 -7.71
N PRO A 127 2.04 -35.74 -7.58
CA PRO A 127 1.07 -36.07 -6.51
C PRO A 127 1.60 -35.78 -5.10
N GLU A 128 2.90 -35.94 -4.89
CA GLU A 128 3.57 -35.68 -3.62
C GLU A 128 3.55 -34.21 -3.24
N TYR A 129 3.58 -33.29 -4.22
CA TYR A 129 3.42 -31.86 -3.95
C TYR A 129 2.03 -31.54 -3.37
N ALA A 130 0.97 -32.17 -3.88
CA ALA A 130 -0.39 -31.99 -3.35
C ALA A 130 -0.53 -32.49 -1.90
N LEU A 131 0.29 -33.45 -1.48
CA LEU A 131 0.30 -33.97 -0.12
C LEU A 131 1.15 -33.08 0.80
N TYR A 132 2.41 -32.82 0.43
CA TYR A 132 3.44 -32.34 1.37
C TYR A 132 3.93 -30.92 1.10
N LYS A 133 3.64 -30.34 -0.07
CA LYS A 133 3.95 -28.94 -0.43
C LYS A 133 5.40 -28.50 -0.14
N ASN A 134 6.38 -29.37 -0.44
CA ASN A 134 7.81 -29.11 -0.21
C ASN A 134 8.17 -28.82 1.26
N THR A 135 7.49 -29.49 2.19
CA THR A 135 7.73 -29.40 3.64
C THR A 135 8.43 -30.67 4.14
N ARG A 136 9.05 -30.61 5.32
CA ARG A 136 9.60 -31.81 5.98
C ARG A 136 8.54 -32.73 6.59
N PHE A 137 7.26 -32.52 6.29
CA PHE A 137 6.15 -33.28 6.86
C PHE A 137 6.28 -34.78 6.60
N GLU A 138 6.62 -35.19 5.37
CA GLU A 138 6.71 -36.60 5.00
C GLU A 138 7.77 -37.35 5.84
N GLU A 139 8.95 -36.74 6.01
CA GLU A 139 10.04 -37.31 6.80
C GLU A 139 9.62 -37.49 8.27
N CYS A 140 8.92 -36.51 8.83
CA CYS A 140 8.52 -36.51 10.24
C CYS A 140 7.27 -37.36 10.51
N TYR A 141 6.37 -37.47 9.53
CA TYR A 141 5.21 -38.36 9.58
C TYR A 141 5.64 -39.83 9.56
N ARG A 142 6.67 -40.18 8.78
CA ARG A 142 7.21 -41.55 8.69
C ARG A 142 8.23 -41.90 9.78
N ALA A 143 8.67 -40.93 10.58
CA ALA A 143 9.61 -41.19 11.66
C ALA A 143 8.98 -42.15 12.70
N PRO A 144 9.72 -43.16 13.20
CA PRO A 144 9.22 -44.03 14.26
C PRO A 144 8.82 -43.18 15.47
N GLY A 145 7.62 -43.41 15.99
CA GLY A 145 7.03 -42.58 17.06
C GLY A 145 8.00 -42.39 18.24
N SER A 146 8.30 -41.13 18.55
CA SER A 146 9.17 -40.75 19.67
C SER A 146 8.50 -41.07 21.01
N THR A 147 9.29 -41.09 22.08
CA THR A 147 8.99 -41.33 23.50
C THR A 147 7.89 -40.45 24.12
N THR A 148 7.20 -39.64 23.33
CA THR A 148 6.22 -38.63 23.74
C THR A 148 4.81 -39.24 23.79
N ASN A 149 4.07 -38.93 24.86
CA ASN A 149 2.69 -39.42 25.02
C ASN A 149 1.76 -38.73 24.01
N CYS A 150 1.55 -39.36 22.84
CA CYS A 150 0.68 -38.85 21.79
C CYS A 150 -0.73 -38.52 22.30
N THR A 151 -1.25 -39.24 23.30
CA THR A 151 -2.54 -38.92 23.91
C THR A 151 -2.53 -37.54 24.57
N ALA A 152 -1.48 -37.19 25.30
CA ALA A 152 -1.32 -35.88 25.91
C ALA A 152 -1.18 -34.77 24.86
N MET A 153 -0.45 -35.03 23.78
CA MET A 153 -0.32 -34.11 22.64
C MET A 153 -1.67 -33.86 21.97
N ARG A 154 -2.48 -34.91 21.75
CA ARG A 154 -3.83 -34.78 21.19
C ARG A 154 -4.74 -33.92 22.07
N VAL A 155 -4.68 -34.11 23.40
CA VAL A 155 -5.44 -33.29 24.35
C VAL A 155 -4.99 -31.83 24.30
N ALA A 156 -3.68 -31.57 24.22
CA ALA A 156 -3.15 -30.21 24.16
C ALA A 156 -3.47 -29.48 22.85
N LEU A 157 -3.52 -30.21 21.73
CA LEU A 157 -3.81 -29.65 20.40
C LEU A 157 -5.31 -29.59 20.07
N ASN A 158 -6.17 -30.14 20.94
CA ASN A 158 -7.61 -30.01 20.82
C ASN A 158 -8.04 -28.60 21.24
N SER A 159 -7.76 -27.64 20.37
CA SER A 159 -8.06 -26.23 20.51
C SER A 159 -9.22 -25.90 19.58
N SER A 160 -10.45 -25.84 20.09
CA SER A 160 -11.49 -24.86 19.70
C SER A 160 -12.92 -25.30 20.05
N THR A 161 -13.85 -24.36 19.83
CA THR A 161 -15.31 -24.45 19.85
C THR A 161 -15.93 -25.42 18.84
N ILE A 162 -15.14 -26.02 17.94
CA ILE A 162 -15.59 -27.00 16.94
C ILE A 162 -15.17 -28.38 17.43
N THR A 163 -16.16 -29.23 17.73
CA THR A 163 -15.92 -30.61 18.17
C THR A 163 -15.10 -31.37 17.13
N GLY A 164 -14.03 -32.03 17.56
CA GLY A 164 -13.25 -32.90 16.69
C GLY A 164 -12.23 -32.19 15.80
N PHE A 165 -12.00 -30.89 15.94
CA PHE A 165 -11.03 -30.15 15.13
C PHE A 165 -9.81 -29.67 15.93
N GLY A 166 -8.63 -29.64 15.31
CA GLY A 166 -7.49 -28.91 15.82
C GLY A 166 -6.43 -28.62 14.75
N TYR A 167 -5.39 -27.89 15.16
CA TYR A 167 -4.28 -27.55 14.28
C TYR A 167 -2.95 -27.44 15.04
N LEU A 168 -1.85 -27.74 14.36
CA LEU A 168 -0.46 -27.61 14.81
C LEU A 168 0.22 -26.52 13.98
N ARG A 169 0.80 -25.49 14.61
CA ARG A 169 1.49 -24.42 13.87
C ARG A 169 2.92 -24.82 13.49
N SER A 170 3.41 -24.23 12.40
CA SER A 170 4.81 -24.38 11.95
C SER A 170 5.87 -23.97 12.97
N SER A 171 5.53 -23.12 13.95
CA SER A 171 6.46 -22.64 14.99
C SER A 171 6.07 -23.04 16.41
N ALA A 172 5.07 -23.89 16.59
CA ALA A 172 4.55 -24.24 17.91
C ALA A 172 4.69 -25.73 18.19
N VAL A 173 5.77 -26.08 18.89
CA VAL A 173 5.69 -26.79 20.16
C VAL A 173 6.50 -25.94 21.15
N LEU A 174 6.07 -25.89 22.41
CA LEU A 174 6.39 -24.86 23.40
C LEU A 174 7.90 -24.55 23.56
N ASN A 175 8.27 -23.26 23.46
CA ASN A 175 9.61 -22.66 23.59
C ASN A 175 10.59 -22.90 22.41
N GLU A 176 11.06 -21.78 21.85
CA GLU A 176 11.84 -21.61 20.60
C GLU A 176 13.23 -22.31 20.51
N ASN A 177 13.50 -23.42 21.21
CA ASN A 177 14.84 -24.04 21.22
C ASN A 177 14.96 -25.47 20.67
N ASN A 178 13.87 -26.18 20.32
CA ASN A 178 13.97 -27.58 19.85
C ASN A 178 13.15 -27.86 18.58
N SER A 179 13.83 -27.86 17.43
CA SER A 179 13.25 -28.32 16.15
C SER A 179 12.84 -29.80 16.13
N SER A 180 13.18 -30.56 17.18
CA SER A 180 12.73 -31.95 17.42
C SER A 180 11.25 -32.04 17.78
N GLU A 181 10.67 -31.03 18.42
CA GLU A 181 9.33 -31.15 18.99
C GLU A 181 8.20 -31.13 17.94
N TRP A 182 8.36 -30.40 16.82
CA TRP A 182 7.35 -30.41 15.73
C TRP A 182 7.26 -31.78 15.05
N CYS A 183 8.39 -32.40 14.75
CA CYS A 183 8.41 -33.73 14.13
C CYS A 183 7.88 -34.81 15.06
N GLU A 184 8.13 -34.69 16.37
CA GLU A 184 7.50 -35.55 17.37
C GLU A 184 5.98 -35.40 17.37
N ALA A 185 5.46 -34.17 17.35
CA ALA A 185 4.02 -33.93 17.27
C ALA A 185 3.41 -34.50 15.97
N VAL A 186 4.08 -34.31 14.83
CA VAL A 186 3.63 -34.86 13.54
C VAL A 186 3.64 -36.39 13.52
N SER A 187 4.65 -37.03 14.14
CA SER A 187 4.74 -38.49 14.22
C SER A 187 3.54 -39.14 14.94
N CYS A 188 2.86 -38.40 15.84
CA CYS A 188 1.64 -38.87 16.51
C CYS A 188 0.41 -39.02 15.59
N PHE A 189 0.53 -38.57 14.34
CA PHE A 189 -0.49 -38.66 13.30
C PHE A 189 -0.13 -39.65 12.19
N ASN A 190 0.88 -40.51 12.36
CA ASN A 190 1.30 -41.50 11.34
C ASN A 190 0.16 -42.40 10.82
N ASP A 191 -0.89 -42.62 11.63
CA ASP A 191 -2.05 -43.42 11.19
C ASP A 191 -3.10 -42.61 10.40
N TYR A 192 -3.03 -41.27 10.43
CA TYR A 192 -4.06 -40.39 9.88
C TYR A 192 -3.91 -40.26 8.37
N LYS A 193 -5.04 -40.17 7.68
CA LYS A 193 -5.09 -39.96 6.24
C LYS A 193 -4.57 -38.58 5.88
N VAL A 194 -3.48 -38.52 5.12
CA VAL A 194 -2.95 -37.26 4.58
C VAL A 194 -3.80 -36.82 3.40
N ILE A 195 -4.34 -35.61 3.45
CA ILE A 195 -5.28 -35.10 2.46
C ILE A 195 -4.53 -34.34 1.35
N PRO A 196 -4.60 -34.79 0.09
CA PRO A 196 -4.05 -34.07 -1.04
C PRO A 196 -4.89 -32.81 -1.33
N SER A 197 -4.20 -31.69 -1.51
CA SER A 197 -4.82 -30.39 -1.77
C SER A 197 -3.94 -29.48 -2.62
N THR A 198 -4.57 -28.59 -3.38
CA THR A 198 -3.89 -27.55 -4.16
C THR A 198 -4.12 -26.18 -3.54
N PRO A 199 -3.07 -25.36 -3.32
CA PRO A 199 -3.23 -24.03 -2.75
C PRO A 199 -3.90 -23.08 -3.74
N ARG A 200 -4.89 -22.31 -3.27
CA ARG A 200 -5.42 -21.14 -3.98
C ARG A 200 -4.48 -19.94 -3.81
N ASP A 201 -4.70 -18.88 -4.59
CA ASP A 201 -4.00 -17.60 -4.41
C ASP A 201 -4.22 -17.02 -2.99
N SER A 202 -5.34 -17.35 -2.34
CA SER A 202 -5.66 -16.96 -0.96
C SER A 202 -4.84 -17.69 0.12
N ALA A 203 -4.20 -18.83 -0.19
CA ALA A 203 -3.23 -19.47 0.71
C ALA A 203 -1.87 -18.73 0.77
N MET A 204 -1.64 -17.80 -0.17
CA MET A 204 -0.40 -17.06 -0.31
C MET A 204 -0.51 -15.69 0.36
N TRP A 205 -0.55 -15.70 1.68
CA TRP A 205 -0.66 -14.50 2.49
C TRP A 205 0.53 -13.54 2.31
N PRO A 206 0.30 -12.22 2.42
CA PRO A 206 1.39 -11.26 2.44
C PRO A 206 2.32 -11.54 3.62
N THR A 207 3.59 -11.73 3.31
CA THR A 207 4.68 -11.88 4.26
C THR A 207 5.26 -10.51 4.64
N LEU A 208 6.17 -10.48 5.63
CA LEU A 208 6.90 -9.26 5.94
C LEU A 208 7.69 -8.76 4.73
N LEU A 209 8.33 -9.66 3.99
CA LEU A 209 9.07 -9.33 2.77
C LEU A 209 8.16 -8.75 1.69
N THR A 210 7.03 -9.40 1.37
CA THR A 210 6.13 -8.92 0.32
C THR A 210 5.51 -7.57 0.68
N SER A 211 5.12 -7.40 1.95
CA SER A 211 4.56 -6.15 2.46
C SER A 211 5.59 -5.02 2.41
N TRP A 212 6.81 -5.29 2.87
CA TRP A 212 7.91 -4.33 2.86
C TRP A 212 8.37 -3.96 1.44
N ALA A 213 8.56 -4.95 0.57
CA ALA A 213 8.99 -4.75 -0.82
C ALA A 213 8.00 -3.88 -1.60
N THR A 214 6.71 -4.14 -1.40
CA THR A 214 5.61 -3.37 -1.96
C THR A 214 5.68 -1.89 -1.56
N CYS A 215 5.94 -1.60 -0.27
CA CYS A 215 6.15 -0.24 0.22
C CYS A 215 7.43 0.40 -0.33
N ALA A 216 8.53 -0.35 -0.29
CA ALA A 216 9.86 0.16 -0.53
C ALA A 216 9.99 0.83 -1.90
N GLY A 217 9.45 0.23 -2.97
CA GLY A 217 9.63 0.75 -4.32
C GLY A 217 9.03 2.14 -4.53
N PHE A 218 7.79 2.38 -4.09
CA PHE A 218 7.19 3.72 -4.25
C PHE A 218 7.81 4.74 -3.29
N LEU A 219 8.34 4.32 -2.14
CA LEU A 219 9.02 5.18 -1.17
C LEU A 219 10.40 5.62 -1.65
N VAL A 220 11.19 4.73 -2.23
CA VAL A 220 12.47 5.07 -2.88
C VAL A 220 12.22 6.14 -3.94
N GLY A 221 11.23 5.94 -4.81
CA GLY A 221 10.83 6.92 -5.80
C GLY A 221 10.37 8.25 -5.19
N SER A 222 9.63 8.22 -4.08
CA SER A 222 9.15 9.42 -3.39
C SER A 222 10.28 10.23 -2.75
N LEU A 223 11.22 9.57 -2.06
CA LEU A 223 12.42 10.20 -1.50
C LEU A 223 13.27 10.82 -2.59
N PHE A 224 13.46 10.11 -3.70
CA PHE A 224 14.19 10.61 -4.84
C PHE A 224 13.54 11.86 -5.45
N GLN A 225 12.23 11.82 -5.66
CA GLN A 225 11.47 12.98 -6.16
C GLN A 225 11.50 14.15 -5.18
N LEU A 226 11.51 13.89 -3.86
CA LEU A 226 11.68 14.92 -2.83
C LEU A 226 13.08 15.57 -2.91
N LEU A 227 14.14 14.79 -3.13
CA LEU A 227 15.50 15.30 -3.37
C LEU A 227 15.55 16.22 -4.59
N LEU A 228 14.88 15.83 -5.69
CA LEU A 228 14.79 16.66 -6.89
C LEU A 228 14.05 17.97 -6.64
N GLN A 229 12.92 17.92 -5.91
CA GLN A 229 12.18 19.14 -5.53
C GLN A 229 13.02 20.04 -4.62
N GLN A 230 13.76 19.47 -3.67
CA GLN A 230 14.71 20.20 -2.83
C GLN A 230 15.80 20.85 -3.68
N LYS A 231 16.37 20.16 -4.66
CA LYS A 231 17.39 20.73 -5.58
C LYS A 231 16.83 21.89 -6.37
N ALA A 232 15.61 21.74 -6.83
CA ALA A 232 14.99 22.74 -7.65
C ALA A 232 14.64 24.02 -6.86
N LEU A 233 14.29 23.91 -5.57
CA LEU A 233 14.07 25.07 -4.69
C LEU A 233 15.28 26.03 -4.62
N TYR A 234 16.50 25.50 -4.80
CA TYR A 234 17.74 26.28 -4.82
C TYR A 234 18.25 26.60 -6.22
N SER A 235 17.51 26.18 -7.26
CA SER A 235 17.87 26.51 -8.65
C SER A 235 17.45 27.95 -9.01
N PRO A 236 18.16 28.62 -9.93
CA PRO A 236 17.82 29.99 -10.34
C PRO A 236 16.42 30.05 -10.95
N ARG A 237 15.56 30.93 -10.42
CA ARG A 237 14.17 31.11 -10.91
C ARG A 237 14.08 31.62 -12.35
N ASN A 238 15.16 32.19 -12.87
CA ASN A 238 15.20 32.82 -14.18
C ASN A 238 15.41 31.82 -15.33
N LYS A 239 15.54 30.52 -15.03
CA LYS A 239 15.68 29.49 -16.07
C LYS A 239 14.30 29.17 -16.66
N PRO A 240 14.10 29.32 -17.98
CA PRO A 240 12.84 28.98 -18.62
C PRO A 240 12.60 27.47 -18.50
N CYS A 241 11.37 27.07 -18.14
CA CYS A 241 11.06 25.67 -17.95
C CYS A 241 11.14 24.90 -19.31
N LYS A 242 12.00 23.89 -19.44
CA LYS A 242 12.26 23.15 -20.71
C LYS A 242 11.27 22.01 -21.05
N GLY A 243 10.01 22.10 -20.63
CA GLY A 243 9.03 21.05 -20.93
C GLY A 243 9.36 19.71 -20.28
N LEU A 244 9.16 18.62 -21.02
CA LEU A 244 9.53 17.25 -20.62
C LEU A 244 11.03 17.09 -20.35
N GLY A 245 11.89 17.93 -20.95
CA GLY A 245 13.33 17.91 -20.75
C GLY A 245 13.79 18.31 -19.33
N GLU A 246 12.90 18.88 -18.51
CA GLU A 246 13.16 19.12 -17.07
C GLU A 246 13.01 17.85 -16.23
N VAL A 247 12.26 16.86 -16.72
CA VAL A 247 12.14 15.57 -16.04
C VAL A 247 13.34 14.72 -16.43
N HIS A 248 14.28 14.61 -15.50
CA HIS A 248 15.48 13.80 -15.71
C HIS A 248 15.16 12.36 -16.11
N TRP A 249 16.01 11.78 -16.98
CA TRP A 249 15.80 10.44 -17.54
C TRP A 249 15.62 9.35 -16.46
N TYR A 250 16.36 9.44 -15.36
CA TYR A 250 16.29 8.48 -14.25
C TYR A 250 14.96 8.54 -13.47
N SER A 251 14.22 9.64 -13.55
CA SER A 251 12.90 9.75 -12.92
C SER A 251 11.89 8.82 -13.60
N TRP A 252 12.09 8.51 -14.88
CA TRP A 252 11.23 7.61 -15.64
C TRP A 252 11.29 6.16 -15.14
N LEU A 253 12.40 5.74 -14.51
CA LEU A 253 12.49 4.42 -13.89
C LEU A 253 11.47 4.28 -12.74
N PHE A 254 11.40 5.30 -11.87
CA PHE A 254 10.44 5.32 -10.77
C PHE A 254 9.00 5.51 -11.25
N ILE A 255 8.79 6.32 -12.29
CA ILE A 255 7.47 6.49 -12.92
C ILE A 255 6.98 5.18 -13.54
N GLY A 256 7.86 4.46 -14.24
CA GLY A 256 7.56 3.16 -14.83
C GLY A 256 7.20 2.13 -13.75
N TYR A 257 7.99 2.05 -12.67
CA TYR A 257 7.70 1.19 -11.54
C TYR A 257 6.33 1.49 -10.90
N ASP A 258 6.03 2.77 -10.65
CA ASP A 258 4.75 3.19 -10.07
C ASP A 258 3.58 2.86 -11.00
N LEU A 259 3.75 3.01 -12.31
CA LEU A 259 2.73 2.69 -13.31
C LEU A 259 2.43 1.19 -13.34
N VAL A 260 3.47 0.35 -13.38
CA VAL A 260 3.32 -1.11 -13.33
C VAL A 260 2.63 -1.52 -12.04
N SER A 261 3.08 -0.98 -10.89
CA SER A 261 2.47 -1.24 -9.59
C SER A 261 0.99 -0.81 -9.54
N PHE A 262 0.64 0.34 -10.13
CA PHE A 262 -0.73 0.82 -10.21
C PHE A 262 -1.63 -0.11 -11.05
N ILE A 263 -1.14 -0.55 -12.22
CA ILE A 263 -1.87 -1.48 -13.09
C ILE A 263 -2.07 -2.82 -12.38
N TRP A 264 -1.00 -3.34 -11.77
CA TRP A 264 -1.04 -4.63 -11.08
C TRP A 264 -2.00 -4.65 -9.89
N TRP A 265 -2.05 -3.55 -9.15
CA TRP A 265 -3.00 -3.37 -8.07
C TRP A 265 -4.45 -3.49 -8.57
N TRP A 266 -4.78 -2.85 -9.69
CA TRP A 266 -6.12 -2.93 -10.28
C TRP A 266 -6.47 -4.32 -10.80
N VAL A 267 -5.51 -5.01 -11.41
CA VAL A 267 -5.69 -6.41 -11.83
C VAL A 267 -5.96 -7.31 -10.62
N SER A 268 -5.19 -7.12 -9.53
CA SER A 268 -5.35 -7.89 -8.30
C SER A 268 -6.69 -7.60 -7.61
N PHE A 269 -7.10 -6.33 -7.56
CA PHE A 269 -8.41 -5.92 -7.07
C PHE A 269 -9.55 -6.50 -7.92
N GLY A 270 -9.43 -6.48 -9.25
CA GLY A 270 -10.42 -7.07 -10.14
C GLY A 270 -10.61 -8.58 -9.91
N LYS A 271 -9.50 -9.31 -9.69
CA LYS A 271 -9.56 -10.72 -9.30
C LYS A 271 -10.24 -10.92 -7.95
N LEU A 272 -9.93 -10.09 -6.95
CA LEU A 272 -10.58 -10.15 -5.63
C LEU A 272 -12.08 -9.86 -5.73
N ALA A 273 -12.48 -8.86 -6.51
CA ALA A 273 -13.89 -8.52 -6.69
C ALA A 273 -14.67 -9.61 -7.44
N ALA A 274 -14.01 -10.36 -8.33
CA ALA A 274 -14.63 -11.44 -9.09
C ALA A 274 -14.74 -12.75 -8.31
N ALA A 275 -13.74 -13.08 -7.48
CA ALA A 275 -13.67 -14.33 -6.71
C ALA A 275 -13.02 -14.09 -5.33
N PRO A 276 -13.76 -13.48 -4.38
CA PRO A 276 -13.22 -13.09 -3.07
C PRO A 276 -12.68 -14.27 -2.25
N GLU A 277 -13.23 -15.47 -2.44
CA GLU A 277 -12.85 -16.70 -1.76
C GLU A 277 -11.47 -17.24 -2.18
N SER A 278 -11.04 -16.97 -3.42
CA SER A 278 -9.84 -17.58 -4.01
C SER A 278 -8.70 -16.61 -4.27
N ALA A 279 -8.99 -15.32 -4.42
CA ALA A 279 -8.02 -14.32 -4.82
C ALA A 279 -7.10 -13.85 -3.68
N ALA A 280 -5.87 -13.50 -4.04
CA ALA A 280 -4.91 -12.85 -3.17
C ALA A 280 -5.39 -11.44 -2.76
N THR A 281 -5.02 -11.01 -1.56
CA THR A 281 -5.36 -9.68 -1.03
C THR A 281 -4.47 -8.61 -1.65
N PRO A 282 -5.01 -7.64 -2.40
CA PRO A 282 -4.23 -6.52 -2.89
C PRO A 282 -3.80 -5.62 -1.73
N PHE A 283 -2.61 -5.02 -1.82
CA PHE A 283 -2.10 -4.12 -0.79
C PHE A 283 -2.99 -2.87 -0.57
N ILE A 284 -3.44 -2.62 0.67
CA ILE A 284 -4.46 -1.60 0.94
C ILE A 284 -3.97 -0.14 0.79
N VAL A 285 -2.66 0.12 0.75
CA VAL A 285 -2.09 1.48 0.68
C VAL A 285 -1.78 1.91 -0.77
N GLY A 286 -2.12 1.11 -1.78
CA GLY A 286 -1.83 1.41 -3.20
C GLY A 286 -2.31 2.80 -3.70
N TRP A 287 -3.38 3.34 -3.11
CA TRP A 287 -3.95 4.66 -3.44
C TRP A 287 -2.97 5.84 -3.26
N VAL A 288 -1.88 5.67 -2.51
CA VAL A 288 -0.86 6.72 -2.33
C VAL A 288 -0.10 7.02 -3.62
N ILE A 289 -0.02 6.06 -4.56
CA ILE A 289 0.67 6.25 -5.85
C ILE A 289 -0.03 7.34 -6.67
N PRO A 290 -1.33 7.23 -7.04
CA PRO A 290 -1.98 8.32 -7.76
C PRO A 290 -2.06 9.61 -6.94
N TRP A 291 -2.18 9.53 -5.61
CA TRP A 291 -2.12 10.72 -4.74
C TRP A 291 -0.78 11.48 -4.84
N LYS A 292 0.34 10.74 -4.89
CA LYS A 292 1.68 11.29 -5.12
C LYS A 292 1.75 12.06 -6.43
N TYR A 293 1.26 11.48 -7.53
CA TYR A 293 1.28 12.12 -8.86
C TYR A 293 0.38 13.36 -8.95
N ALA A 294 -0.77 13.35 -8.28
CA ALA A 294 -1.62 14.54 -8.15
C ALA A 294 -0.87 15.72 -7.48
N GLY A 295 0.00 15.41 -6.53
CA GLY A 295 0.91 16.36 -5.86
C GLY A 295 2.11 16.78 -6.72
N LEU A 296 2.81 15.84 -7.36
CA LEU A 296 4.00 16.10 -8.19
C LEU A 296 3.72 17.13 -9.27
N PHE A 297 2.63 16.98 -10.02
CA PHE A 297 2.31 17.88 -11.13
C PHE A 297 1.98 19.32 -10.71
N ARG A 298 1.83 19.58 -9.41
CA ARG A 298 1.66 20.94 -8.88
C ARG A 298 2.97 21.74 -8.88
N TYR A 299 4.11 21.06 -8.81
CA TYR A 299 5.40 21.68 -8.52
C TYR A 299 6.48 21.31 -9.54
N HIS A 300 7.46 22.20 -9.70
CA HIS A 300 8.64 21.99 -10.51
C HIS A 300 9.50 20.85 -9.91
N PRO A 301 10.14 19.99 -10.73
CA PRO A 301 10.24 20.04 -12.20
C PRO A 301 9.03 19.46 -12.94
N PHE A 302 8.19 18.67 -12.29
CA PHE A 302 7.12 17.93 -12.97
C PHE A 302 6.01 18.80 -13.55
N SER A 303 5.69 19.93 -12.91
CA SER A 303 4.74 20.90 -13.47
C SER A 303 5.20 21.46 -14.83
N CYS A 304 6.50 21.44 -15.09
CA CYS A 304 7.10 21.98 -16.30
C CYS A 304 6.95 21.05 -17.50
N ALA A 305 6.72 19.75 -17.28
CA ALA A 305 6.42 18.80 -18.34
C ALA A 305 5.19 19.22 -19.18
N PHE A 306 4.26 19.96 -18.57
CA PHE A 306 3.07 20.50 -19.23
C PHE A 306 3.30 21.85 -19.95
N GLY A 307 4.49 22.44 -19.83
CA GLY A 307 4.83 23.74 -20.42
C GLY A 307 3.81 24.83 -20.04
N THR A 308 3.27 25.51 -21.06
CA THR A 308 2.23 26.54 -20.91
C THR A 308 0.81 25.96 -20.77
N ASN A 309 0.61 24.65 -20.96
CA ASN A 309 -0.70 24.00 -20.92
C ASN A 309 -1.22 23.82 -19.47
N ARG A 310 -1.69 24.92 -18.87
CA ARG A 310 -2.25 24.94 -17.52
C ARG A 310 -3.49 24.06 -17.38
N ARG A 311 -4.34 24.01 -18.41
CA ARG A 311 -5.56 23.19 -18.41
C ARG A 311 -5.23 21.70 -18.36
N GLY A 312 -4.32 21.23 -19.21
CA GLY A 312 -3.86 19.84 -19.24
C GLY A 312 -3.28 19.40 -17.90
N LYS A 313 -2.43 20.23 -17.29
CA LYS A 313 -1.89 19.99 -15.93
C LYS A 313 -3.00 19.83 -14.89
N ASN A 314 -3.99 20.73 -14.89
CA ASN A 314 -5.07 20.70 -13.90
C ASN A 314 -6.02 19.50 -14.11
N VAL A 315 -6.31 19.15 -15.35
CA VAL A 315 -7.07 17.95 -15.70
C VAL A 315 -6.32 16.69 -15.25
N ALA A 316 -5.02 16.56 -15.57
CA ALA A 316 -4.21 15.43 -15.14
C ALA A 316 -4.19 15.28 -13.61
N ARG A 317 -3.99 16.38 -12.88
CA ARG A 317 -4.06 16.38 -11.41
C ARG A 317 -5.42 15.93 -10.90
N GLY A 318 -6.51 16.41 -11.50
CA GLY A 318 -7.88 16.01 -11.16
C GLY A 318 -8.10 14.51 -11.35
N ILE A 319 -7.65 13.96 -12.48
CA ILE A 319 -7.73 12.52 -12.77
C ILE A 319 -6.99 11.72 -11.69
N PHE A 320 -5.76 12.08 -11.36
CA PHE A 320 -4.98 11.37 -10.33
C PHE A 320 -5.59 11.48 -8.93
N TYR A 321 -6.21 12.60 -8.56
CA TYR A 321 -6.98 12.69 -7.31
C TYR A 321 -8.21 11.77 -7.32
N ILE A 322 -8.96 11.75 -8.42
CA ILE A 322 -10.13 10.86 -8.56
C ILE A 322 -9.69 9.40 -8.45
N LEU A 323 -8.63 9.00 -9.16
CA LEU A 323 -8.08 7.64 -9.09
C LEU A 323 -7.63 7.28 -7.67
N ALA A 324 -6.99 8.21 -6.95
CA ALA A 324 -6.62 7.99 -5.55
C ALA A 324 -7.83 7.77 -4.66
N VAL A 325 -8.90 8.55 -4.83
CA VAL A 325 -10.15 8.36 -4.06
C VAL A 325 -10.81 7.03 -4.40
N ILE A 326 -10.90 6.67 -5.67
CA ILE A 326 -11.49 5.39 -6.09
C ILE A 326 -10.67 4.22 -5.52
N GLN A 327 -9.33 4.25 -5.63
CA GLN A 327 -8.47 3.22 -5.03
C GLN A 327 -8.60 3.19 -3.50
N TRP A 328 -8.73 4.34 -2.83
CA TRP A 328 -8.95 4.39 -1.38
C TRP A 328 -10.28 3.74 -0.96
N ILE A 329 -11.38 3.98 -1.70
CA ILE A 329 -12.67 3.30 -1.48
C ILE A 329 -12.53 1.80 -1.72
N ALA A 330 -11.88 1.40 -2.82
CA ALA A 330 -11.64 0.01 -3.13
C ALA A 330 -10.76 -0.68 -2.07
N SER A 331 -9.78 0.00 -1.49
CA SER A 331 -9.01 -0.49 -0.34
C SER A 331 -9.88 -0.77 0.89
N TRP A 332 -10.94 0.02 1.15
CA TRP A 332 -11.90 -0.30 2.21
C TRP A 332 -12.67 -1.58 1.95
N TYR A 333 -13.04 -1.84 0.71
CA TYR A 333 -13.66 -3.13 0.32
C TYR A 333 -12.70 -4.31 0.55
N VAL A 334 -11.42 -4.13 0.21
CA VAL A 334 -10.37 -5.12 0.47
C VAL A 334 -10.24 -5.39 1.97
N ILE A 335 -10.23 -4.34 2.80
CA ILE A 335 -10.22 -4.47 4.26
C ILE A 335 -11.46 -5.26 4.73
N HIS A 336 -12.65 -4.90 4.24
CA HIS A 336 -13.90 -5.56 4.64
C HIS A 336 -13.90 -7.07 4.37
N ILE A 337 -13.47 -7.50 3.17
CA ILE A 337 -13.38 -8.93 2.83
C ILE A 337 -12.39 -9.67 3.73
N ASN A 338 -11.25 -9.05 4.02
CA ASN A 338 -10.16 -9.72 4.72
C ASN A 338 -10.25 -9.61 6.26
N LEU A 339 -11.10 -8.71 6.77
CA LEU A 339 -11.26 -8.41 8.20
C LEU A 339 -12.74 -8.33 8.63
N PRO A 340 -13.51 -9.42 8.49
CA PRO A 340 -14.90 -9.45 8.94
C PRO A 340 -15.04 -9.17 10.45
N SER A 341 -14.00 -9.43 11.25
CA SER A 341 -13.97 -9.23 12.71
C SER A 341 -13.88 -7.76 13.16
N LEU A 342 -13.53 -6.81 12.28
CA LEU A 342 -13.63 -5.37 12.59
C LEU A 342 -15.09 -4.88 12.53
N THR A 343 -15.98 -5.66 11.92
CA THR A 343 -17.40 -5.35 11.76
C THR A 343 -18.33 -6.27 12.57
N ALA A 344 -17.85 -7.40 13.10
CA ALA A 344 -18.61 -8.30 13.95
C ALA A 344 -17.72 -8.98 15.02
N PRO A 345 -18.17 -9.12 16.28
CA PRO A 345 -17.40 -9.82 17.31
C PRO A 345 -17.42 -11.33 17.03
N GLY A 346 -16.29 -11.86 16.54
CA GLY A 346 -16.06 -13.28 16.27
C GLY A 346 -14.61 -13.67 16.55
N PRO A 347 -14.29 -14.97 16.68
CA PRO A 347 -13.02 -15.43 17.22
C PRO A 347 -11.88 -15.20 16.23
N GLY A 348 -11.15 -14.09 16.41
CA GLY A 348 -9.78 -13.93 15.92
C GLY A 348 -9.62 -13.63 14.42
N TRP A 349 -8.50 -13.00 14.09
CA TRP A 349 -8.11 -12.58 12.74
C TRP A 349 -7.81 -13.80 11.83
N GLY A 350 -7.43 -13.61 10.58
CA GLY A 350 -6.82 -14.68 9.74
C GLY A 350 -7.76 -15.79 9.25
N LEU A 351 -8.98 -15.85 9.76
CA LEU A 351 -10.04 -16.68 9.22
C LEU A 351 -10.76 -15.87 8.12
N ARG A 352 -10.43 -16.10 6.85
CA ARG A 352 -11.45 -16.00 5.78
C ARG A 352 -12.47 -17.14 5.95
N ALA A 353 -12.69 -17.67 7.15
CA ALA A 353 -13.73 -18.67 7.38
C ALA A 353 -15.08 -18.03 7.04
N PRO A 354 -15.90 -18.70 6.23
CA PRO A 354 -15.85 -20.14 5.93
C PRO A 354 -15.11 -20.56 4.64
N ASP A 355 -14.44 -19.63 3.95
CA ASP A 355 -13.85 -19.87 2.63
C ASP A 355 -12.50 -20.62 2.72
N PRO A 356 -12.39 -21.80 2.07
CA PRO A 356 -11.15 -22.58 2.07
C PRO A 356 -10.06 -21.92 1.22
N SER A 357 -8.82 -21.94 1.72
CA SER A 357 -7.62 -21.48 1.02
C SER A 357 -7.00 -22.57 0.14
N TYR A 358 -7.45 -23.81 0.29
CA TYR A 358 -6.95 -24.97 -0.45
C TYR A 358 -8.12 -25.73 -1.09
N ASP A 359 -7.92 -26.21 -2.32
CA ASP A 359 -8.87 -27.08 -3.00
C ASP A 359 -8.53 -28.55 -2.71
N CYS A 360 -9.52 -29.31 -2.28
CA CYS A 360 -9.38 -30.74 -2.01
C CYS A 360 -9.23 -31.52 -3.33
N VAL A 361 -8.19 -32.36 -3.45
CA VAL A 361 -8.01 -33.22 -4.64
C VAL A 361 -8.62 -34.59 -4.36
N GLN A 362 -9.95 -34.66 -4.41
CA GLN A 362 -10.70 -35.85 -3.99
C GLN A 362 -10.25 -37.14 -4.69
N SER A 363 -9.90 -37.07 -5.98
CA SER A 363 -9.45 -38.21 -6.78
C SER A 363 -8.15 -38.86 -6.29
N GLN A 364 -7.36 -38.15 -5.49
CA GLN A 364 -6.08 -38.65 -4.96
C GLN A 364 -6.20 -39.14 -3.51
N ILE A 365 -7.34 -38.93 -2.85
CA ILE A 365 -7.50 -39.30 -1.43
C ILE A 365 -7.27 -40.80 -1.25
N ASP A 366 -7.89 -41.66 -2.05
CA ASP A 366 -7.80 -43.11 -1.82
C ASP A 366 -6.34 -43.61 -1.87
N ALA A 367 -5.54 -43.08 -2.79
CA ALA A 367 -4.12 -43.40 -2.97
C ALA A 367 -3.17 -42.73 -1.97
N ALA A 368 -3.64 -41.73 -1.20
CA ALA A 368 -2.83 -41.01 -0.24
C ALA A 368 -2.48 -41.88 1.01
N PRO A 369 -1.39 -41.59 1.73
CA PRO A 369 -0.99 -42.38 2.89
C PRO A 369 -1.91 -42.18 4.09
N GLY A 370 -1.93 -43.20 4.98
CA GLY A 370 -2.75 -43.25 6.19
C GLY A 370 -4.16 -43.79 5.97
N ALA A 371 -4.93 -43.86 7.06
CA ALA A 371 -6.31 -44.34 7.07
C ALA A 371 -7.27 -43.26 7.58
N SER A 372 -8.51 -43.28 7.07
CA SER A 372 -9.58 -42.39 7.51
C SER A 372 -10.82 -43.22 7.80
N THR A 373 -11.60 -42.77 8.79
CA THR A 373 -12.94 -43.26 9.11
C THR A 373 -14.03 -42.65 8.22
N CYS A 374 -13.71 -41.58 7.48
CA CYS A 374 -14.62 -40.84 6.62
C CYS A 374 -14.37 -41.14 5.13
N SER A 375 -15.39 -40.96 4.29
CA SER A 375 -15.23 -41.02 2.84
C SER A 375 -14.48 -39.79 2.30
N ALA A 376 -13.90 -39.91 1.10
CA ALA A 376 -13.26 -38.79 0.40
C ALA A 376 -14.20 -37.57 0.25
N THR A 377 -15.48 -37.80 -0.04
CA THR A 377 -16.50 -36.73 -0.12
C THR A 377 -16.75 -36.05 1.22
N GLN A 378 -16.83 -36.82 2.31
CA GLN A 378 -16.99 -36.27 3.65
C GLN A 378 -15.79 -35.42 4.04
N ILE A 379 -14.57 -35.90 3.79
CA ILE A 379 -13.34 -35.15 4.05
C ILE A 379 -13.33 -33.82 3.28
N CYS A 380 -13.56 -33.84 1.96
CA CYS A 380 -13.55 -32.62 1.15
C CYS A 380 -14.67 -31.64 1.51
N SER A 381 -15.76 -32.09 2.15
CA SER A 381 -16.84 -31.21 2.63
C SER A 381 -16.50 -30.43 3.90
N ARG A 382 -15.41 -30.79 4.60
CA ARG A 382 -14.96 -30.16 5.84
C ARG A 382 -14.10 -28.92 5.52
N ASN A 383 -14.74 -27.81 5.15
CA ASN A 383 -14.04 -26.57 4.74
C ASN A 383 -12.95 -26.11 5.73
N TRP A 384 -13.15 -26.31 7.03
CA TRP A 384 -12.20 -25.92 8.06
C TRP A 384 -10.84 -26.61 7.96
N LEU A 385 -10.75 -27.81 7.37
CA LEU A 385 -9.46 -28.49 7.16
C LEU A 385 -8.59 -27.74 6.15
N PHE A 386 -9.23 -27.04 5.21
CA PHE A 386 -8.60 -26.36 4.10
C PHE A 386 -8.47 -24.85 4.33
N VAL A 387 -8.62 -24.39 5.56
CA VAL A 387 -8.31 -23.01 5.94
C VAL A 387 -6.84 -22.91 6.32
N ASP A 388 -6.19 -21.81 5.95
CA ASP A 388 -4.81 -21.55 6.38
C ASP A 388 -4.78 -20.94 7.79
N PHE A 389 -4.40 -21.74 8.78
CA PHE A 389 -4.21 -21.30 10.17
C PHE A 389 -2.78 -20.77 10.43
N GLY A 390 -1.86 -20.91 9.47
CA GLY A 390 -0.43 -20.78 9.67
C GLY A 390 0.12 -19.36 9.60
N PHE A 391 -0.63 -18.43 9.01
CA PHE A 391 -0.23 -17.02 8.95
C PHE A 391 -0.64 -16.22 10.18
N HIS A 392 -1.31 -16.88 11.11
CA HIS A 392 -1.74 -16.29 12.35
C HIS A 392 -0.65 -16.45 13.42
N LEU A 393 -0.12 -15.33 13.91
CA LEU A 393 0.72 -15.24 15.11
C LEU A 393 2.17 -15.80 15.07
N LEU A 394 3.00 -15.37 14.11
CA LEU A 394 4.47 -15.41 14.29
C LEU A 394 5.10 -14.06 14.70
N TYR A 395 4.30 -12.99 14.80
CA TYR A 395 4.76 -11.67 15.25
C TYR A 395 4.14 -11.33 16.60
N LEU A 396 4.71 -11.92 17.65
CA LEU A 396 4.32 -11.78 19.05
C LEU A 396 4.51 -10.38 19.64
N ASN A 397 4.48 -9.28 18.85
CA ASN A 397 4.39 -7.90 19.39
C ASN A 397 3.80 -6.83 18.45
N ALA A 398 3.45 -7.13 17.19
CA ALA A 398 2.63 -6.25 16.36
C ALA A 398 2.07 -7.05 15.18
N ASN A 399 0.74 -7.21 15.12
CA ASN A 399 0.09 -7.86 14.00
C ASN A 399 0.38 -7.03 12.72
N PRO A 400 1.09 -7.57 11.70
CA PRO A 400 1.47 -6.82 10.52
C PRO A 400 0.24 -6.25 9.79
N LEU A 401 -0.93 -6.91 9.88
CA LEU A 401 -2.19 -6.38 9.37
C LEU A 401 -2.71 -5.18 10.18
N ILE A 402 -2.53 -5.19 11.51
CA ILE A 402 -2.80 -4.01 12.35
C ILE A 402 -1.82 -2.89 11.99
N ALA A 403 -0.53 -3.19 11.78
CA ALA A 403 0.45 -2.19 11.38
C ALA A 403 0.11 -1.57 10.01
N ILE A 404 -0.21 -2.40 9.01
CA ILE A 404 -0.63 -1.95 7.67
C ILE A 404 -1.96 -1.19 7.75
N GLY A 405 -2.91 -1.63 8.57
CA GLY A 405 -4.17 -0.92 8.85
C GLY A 405 -3.97 0.43 9.54
N LEU A 406 -3.07 0.50 10.52
CA LEU A 406 -2.69 1.74 11.20
C LEU A 406 -1.98 2.69 10.24
N ILE A 407 -1.11 2.19 9.37
CA ILE A 407 -0.47 2.98 8.31
C ILE A 407 -1.53 3.52 7.34
N PHE A 408 -2.48 2.68 6.91
CA PHE A 408 -3.59 3.11 6.07
C PHE A 408 -4.42 4.22 6.73
N LEU A 409 -4.78 4.06 8.01
CA LEU A 409 -5.52 5.07 8.77
C LEU A 409 -4.71 6.35 8.95
N ALA A 410 -3.43 6.26 9.33
CA ALA A 410 -2.55 7.41 9.51
C ALA A 410 -2.38 8.19 8.21
N LEU A 411 -2.15 7.51 7.08
CA LEU A 411 -2.06 8.13 5.76
C LEU A 411 -3.39 8.76 5.33
N THR A 412 -4.51 8.11 5.62
CA THR A 412 -5.85 8.67 5.37
C THR A 412 -6.05 9.98 6.15
N LEU A 413 -5.73 9.99 7.45
CA LEU A 413 -5.83 11.17 8.30
C LEU A 413 -4.91 12.30 7.79
N LEU A 414 -3.68 11.98 7.41
CA LEU A 414 -2.73 12.94 6.87
C LEU A 414 -3.18 13.51 5.52
N ALA A 415 -3.73 12.67 4.63
CA ALA A 415 -4.26 13.09 3.34
C ALA A 415 -5.51 13.98 3.47
N LEU A 416 -6.35 13.74 4.48
CA LEU A 416 -7.54 14.54 4.78
C LEU A 416 -7.24 15.78 5.63
N SER A 417 -6.07 15.85 6.27
CA SER A 417 -5.70 16.96 7.17
C SER A 417 -5.80 18.35 6.53
N PRO A 418 -5.47 18.60 5.24
CA PRO A 418 -5.65 19.92 4.65
C PRO A 418 -7.13 20.31 4.54
N LEU A 419 -8.01 19.34 4.27
CA LEU A 419 -9.45 19.56 4.18
C LEU A 419 -10.05 19.81 5.57
N ALA A 420 -9.64 19.04 6.58
CA ALA A 420 -10.04 19.25 7.97
C ALA A 420 -9.62 20.63 8.48
N MET A 421 -8.38 21.05 8.20
CA MET A 421 -7.87 22.37 8.56
C MET A 421 -8.60 23.51 7.82
N MET A 422 -8.99 23.29 6.56
CA MET A 422 -9.81 24.25 5.82
C MET A 422 -11.18 24.43 6.47
N ILE A 423 -11.85 23.33 6.82
CA ILE A 423 -13.15 23.33 7.50
C ILE A 423 -13.04 24.05 8.85
N PHE A 424 -12.04 23.69 9.66
CA PHE A 424 -11.78 24.30 10.96
C PHE A 424 -11.52 25.81 10.85
N ALA A 425 -10.71 26.24 9.89
CA ALA A 425 -10.45 27.65 9.65
C ALA A 425 -11.70 28.42 9.19
N CYS A 426 -12.59 27.80 8.41
CA CYS A 426 -13.88 28.39 8.05
C CYS A 426 -14.78 28.58 9.27
N PHE A 427 -14.86 27.59 10.18
CA PHE A 427 -15.67 27.69 11.40
C PHE A 427 -15.12 28.69 12.42
N LEU A 428 -13.80 28.84 12.52
CA LEU A 428 -13.17 29.80 13.44
C LEU A 428 -13.09 31.22 12.88
N ARG A 429 -13.35 31.42 11.59
CA ARG A 429 -13.28 32.73 10.94
C ARG A 429 -14.21 33.75 11.60
N ASP A 430 -15.38 33.29 12.07
CA ASP A 430 -16.35 34.14 12.76
C ASP A 430 -15.86 34.59 14.15
N LYS A 431 -15.00 33.78 14.80
CA LYS A 431 -14.43 34.08 16.12
C LYS A 431 -13.08 34.80 16.04
N SER A 432 -12.38 34.69 14.92
CA SER A 432 -11.07 35.31 14.70
C SER A 432 -10.88 35.68 13.22
N PRO A 433 -11.32 36.88 12.82
CA PRO A 433 -11.27 37.29 11.41
C PRO A 433 -9.85 37.45 10.84
N SER A 434 -8.81 37.45 11.69
CA SER A 434 -7.40 37.42 11.29
C SER A 434 -6.91 36.04 10.82
N LEU A 435 -7.65 34.97 11.14
CA LEU A 435 -7.37 33.62 10.66
C LEU A 435 -7.83 33.48 9.21
N SER A 436 -6.92 33.74 8.27
CA SER A 436 -7.15 33.43 6.86
C SER A 436 -7.10 31.92 6.64
N PRO A 437 -8.18 31.28 6.15
CA PRO A 437 -8.15 29.84 5.79
C PRO A 437 -7.02 29.51 4.81
N ARG A 438 -6.63 30.48 3.97
CA ARG A 438 -5.55 30.35 2.99
C ARG A 438 -4.15 30.37 3.62
N SER A 439 -3.95 31.12 4.71
CA SER A 439 -2.66 31.12 5.40
C SER A 439 -2.47 29.83 6.19
N MET A 440 -3.51 29.36 6.90
CA MET A 440 -3.48 28.06 7.60
C MET A 440 -3.25 26.89 6.65
N LEU A 441 -3.92 26.86 5.49
CA LEU A 441 -3.76 25.80 4.48
C LEU A 441 -2.32 25.71 3.93
N ARG A 442 -1.60 26.84 3.83
CA ARG A 442 -0.20 26.86 3.37
C ARG A 442 0.76 26.14 4.32
N TRP A 443 0.44 26.12 5.61
CA TRP A 443 1.24 25.45 6.64
C TRP A 443 0.79 24.02 6.90
N ALA A 444 -0.50 23.73 6.68
CA ALA A 444 -1.10 22.42 6.90
C ALA A 444 -0.89 21.41 5.75
N ASP A 445 -0.54 21.85 4.53
CA ASP A 445 -0.33 20.98 3.37
C ASP A 445 1.16 20.88 3.01
N PRO A 446 1.93 19.96 3.63
CA PRO A 446 3.31 19.68 3.22
C PRO A 446 3.41 19.02 1.84
N GLY A 447 2.29 18.63 1.24
CA GLY A 447 2.20 17.95 -0.04
C GLY A 447 2.36 16.43 0.10
N PRO A 448 1.75 15.65 -0.82
CA PRO A 448 1.77 14.18 -0.76
C PRO A 448 3.16 13.58 -0.69
N ILE A 449 4.12 14.12 -1.44
CA ILE A 449 5.49 13.58 -1.53
C ILE A 449 6.22 13.68 -0.19
N ALA A 450 6.07 14.80 0.53
CA ALA A 450 6.71 14.98 1.82
C ALA A 450 6.08 14.03 2.86
N ILE A 451 4.75 13.87 2.85
CA ILE A 451 4.03 12.94 3.74
C ILE A 451 4.47 11.50 3.47
N ILE A 452 4.45 11.08 2.20
CA ILE A 452 4.86 9.74 1.80
C ILE A 452 6.34 9.51 2.13
N SER A 453 7.20 10.51 1.96
CA SER A 453 8.62 10.39 2.32
C SER A 453 8.84 10.20 3.82
N LEU A 454 7.99 10.73 4.70
CA LEU A 454 8.08 10.47 6.15
C LEU A 454 7.78 9.01 6.50
N LEU A 455 6.96 8.32 5.70
CA LEU A 455 6.68 6.90 5.87
C LEU A 455 7.96 6.04 5.74
N SER A 456 8.97 6.52 5.00
CA SER A 456 10.23 5.79 4.87
C SER A 456 10.95 5.59 6.20
N VAL A 457 10.73 6.44 7.22
CA VAL A 457 11.33 6.24 8.54
C VAL A 457 10.81 4.96 9.18
N PHE A 458 9.51 4.72 9.10
CA PHE A 458 8.89 3.48 9.58
C PHE A 458 9.38 2.28 8.77
N GLU A 459 9.44 2.40 7.44
CA GLU A 459 9.92 1.29 6.60
C GLU A 459 11.41 0.99 6.75
N ILE A 460 12.24 1.96 7.11
CA ILE A 460 13.65 1.71 7.49
C ILE A 460 13.72 0.84 8.76
N ILE A 461 12.90 1.15 9.76
CA ILE A 461 12.83 0.35 11.00
C ILE A 461 12.33 -1.06 10.70
N THR A 462 11.26 -1.19 9.90
CA THR A 462 10.74 -2.48 9.43
C THR A 462 11.79 -3.22 8.60
N GLY A 463 12.61 -2.52 7.81
CA GLY A 463 13.71 -3.09 7.04
C GLY A 463 14.77 -3.74 7.92
N CYS A 464 15.12 -3.15 9.07
CA CYS A 464 16.00 -3.78 10.04
C CYS A 464 15.40 -5.09 10.58
N ILE A 465 14.11 -5.08 10.93
CA ILE A 465 13.39 -6.27 11.42
C ILE A 465 13.35 -7.35 10.33
N LEU A 466 13.10 -6.96 9.08
CA LEU A 466 13.09 -7.84 7.92
C LEU A 466 14.44 -8.55 7.75
N VAL A 467 15.56 -7.84 7.86
CA VAL A 467 16.89 -8.47 7.76
C VAL A 467 17.09 -9.53 8.85
N VAL A 468 16.68 -9.23 10.08
CA VAL A 468 16.76 -10.21 11.19
C VAL A 468 15.88 -11.44 10.89
N ASP A 469 14.64 -11.23 10.41
CA ASP A 469 13.71 -12.32 10.03
C ASP A 469 14.30 -13.18 8.90
N MET A 470 14.84 -12.56 7.86
CA MET A 470 15.48 -13.25 6.73
C MET A 470 16.70 -14.08 7.17
N VAL A 471 17.55 -13.53 8.04
CA VAL A 471 18.72 -14.25 8.57
C VAL A 471 18.28 -15.44 9.41
N LYS A 472 17.29 -15.28 10.28
CA LYS A 472 16.73 -16.40 11.06
C LYS A 472 16.21 -17.51 10.15
N ARG A 473 15.53 -17.14 9.07
CA ARG A 473 14.97 -18.09 8.09
C ARG A 473 16.01 -18.82 7.26
N LEU A 474 17.23 -18.27 7.07
CA LEU A 474 18.29 -19.03 6.41
C LEU A 474 18.61 -20.35 7.11
N ASN A 475 18.46 -20.39 8.44
CA ASN A 475 18.73 -21.54 9.30
C ASN A 475 17.46 -22.27 9.77
N GLY A 476 16.27 -21.80 9.36
CA GLY A 476 15.00 -22.43 9.73
C GLY A 476 14.74 -23.73 8.96
N THR A 477 13.77 -24.51 9.42
CA THR A 477 13.27 -25.72 8.75
C THR A 477 11.95 -25.43 8.02
N PRO A 478 11.64 -26.15 6.92
CA PRO A 478 10.41 -25.97 6.14
C PRO A 478 9.21 -26.64 6.82
N ASP A 479 8.83 -26.13 7.99
CA ASP A 479 7.73 -26.68 8.79
C ASP A 479 6.41 -26.11 8.28
N ALA A 480 5.42 -26.98 8.12
CA ALA A 480 4.07 -26.57 7.76
C ALA A 480 3.21 -26.38 9.00
N THR A 481 2.19 -25.54 8.85
CA THR A 481 1.00 -25.66 9.70
C THR A 481 0.19 -26.85 9.23
N VAL A 482 -0.36 -27.60 10.17
CA VAL A 482 -1.09 -28.83 9.90
C VAL A 482 -2.45 -28.74 10.58
N ALA A 483 -3.52 -28.88 9.81
CA ALA A 483 -4.89 -28.95 10.32
C ALA A 483 -5.34 -30.40 10.36
N PHE A 484 -6.11 -30.81 11.36
CA PHE A 484 -6.57 -32.19 11.48
C PHE A 484 -8.00 -32.26 12.01
N ASP A 485 -8.66 -33.36 11.64
CA ASP A 485 -10.00 -33.73 12.07
C ASP A 485 -9.92 -35.08 12.80
N TRP A 486 -10.20 -35.05 14.10
CA TRP A 486 -10.17 -36.19 15.00
C TRP A 486 -11.24 -37.23 14.68
N GLU A 487 -12.41 -36.79 14.18
CA GLU A 487 -13.52 -37.69 13.86
C GLU A 487 -13.23 -38.48 12.59
N CYS A 488 -12.72 -37.79 11.56
CA CYS A 488 -12.36 -38.37 10.28
C CYS A 488 -10.97 -38.98 10.24
N GLN A 489 -10.15 -38.83 11.29
CA GLN A 489 -8.74 -39.24 11.29
C GLN A 489 -7.99 -38.73 10.05
N ALA A 490 -8.19 -37.45 9.73
CA ALA A 490 -7.68 -36.86 8.51
C ALA A 490 -6.81 -35.64 8.81
N ILE A 491 -5.76 -35.44 8.02
CA ILE A 491 -4.75 -34.40 8.25
C ILE A 491 -4.41 -33.66 6.97
N HIS A 492 -4.47 -32.34 7.01
CA HIS A 492 -4.16 -31.44 5.90
C HIS A 492 -2.90 -30.64 6.21
N VAL A 493 -1.95 -30.66 5.27
CA VAL A 493 -0.69 -29.92 5.35
C VAL A 493 -0.82 -28.61 4.58
N ALA A 494 -0.53 -27.48 5.23
CA ALA A 494 -0.50 -26.16 4.58
C ALA A 494 0.88 -25.85 3.96
N LEU A 495 0.97 -24.76 3.21
CA LEU A 495 2.25 -24.21 2.75
C LEU A 495 3.11 -23.79 3.95
N SER A 496 4.43 -24.04 3.87
CA SER A 496 5.36 -23.54 4.89
C SER A 496 5.55 -22.04 4.75
N PRO A 497 5.56 -21.27 5.86
CA PRO A 497 5.95 -19.86 5.80
C PRO A 497 7.45 -19.65 5.60
N TRP A 498 8.28 -20.70 5.64
CA TRP A 498 9.73 -20.66 5.83
C TRP A 498 10.49 -19.68 4.91
N ARG A 499 10.45 -19.88 3.58
CA ARG A 499 11.12 -19.01 2.58
C ARG A 499 10.16 -18.22 1.70
N TYR A 500 9.07 -17.77 2.33
CA TYR A 500 8.16 -16.78 1.76
C TYR A 500 7.61 -17.18 0.37
N TYR A 501 7.31 -18.46 0.16
CA TYR A 501 6.72 -19.02 -1.07
C TYR A 501 7.62 -19.00 -2.32
N ILE A 502 8.89 -18.59 -2.17
CA ILE A 502 9.89 -18.62 -3.25
C ILE A 502 10.40 -20.06 -3.48
N ASP A 503 10.20 -20.93 -2.51
CA ASP A 503 10.48 -22.37 -2.50
C ASP A 503 9.51 -23.20 -3.36
N LEU A 504 8.43 -22.59 -3.86
CA LEU A 504 7.55 -23.23 -4.84
C LEU A 504 8.15 -23.13 -6.24
N ASP A 505 8.35 -24.26 -6.91
CA ASP A 505 8.85 -24.29 -8.31
C ASP A 505 7.81 -23.73 -9.30
N TYR A 506 6.52 -23.80 -8.96
CA TYR A 506 5.42 -23.30 -9.80
C TYR A 506 5.43 -21.78 -9.94
N GLU A 507 5.57 -21.28 -11.16
CA GLU A 507 5.48 -19.85 -11.49
C GLU A 507 6.43 -18.94 -10.67
N ARG A 508 7.60 -19.47 -10.25
CA ARG A 508 8.54 -18.75 -9.36
C ARG A 508 8.89 -17.34 -9.84
N GLY A 509 9.20 -17.17 -11.13
CA GLY A 509 9.51 -15.85 -11.70
C GLY A 509 8.33 -14.87 -11.66
N TRP A 510 7.13 -15.37 -11.93
CA TRP A 510 5.89 -14.59 -11.83
C TRP A 510 5.60 -14.18 -10.39
N ARG A 511 5.82 -15.07 -9.40
CA ARG A 511 5.67 -14.78 -7.98
C ARG A 511 6.67 -13.74 -7.48
N ILE A 512 7.93 -13.83 -7.92
CA ILE A 512 8.94 -12.81 -7.61
C ILE A 512 8.54 -11.46 -8.20
N ALA A 513 8.09 -11.42 -9.45
CA ALA A 513 7.59 -10.17 -10.04
C ALA A 513 6.39 -9.63 -9.25
N LYS A 514 5.43 -10.49 -8.92
CA LYS A 514 4.23 -10.17 -8.14
C LYS A 514 4.59 -9.60 -6.75
N LEU A 515 5.61 -10.14 -6.08
CA LEU A 515 6.15 -9.66 -4.80
C LEU A 515 6.68 -8.22 -4.87
N TRP A 516 7.37 -7.87 -5.96
CA TRP A 516 7.98 -6.55 -6.12
C TRP A 516 7.05 -5.51 -6.75
N PHE A 517 6.01 -5.90 -7.48
CA PHE A 517 5.11 -4.97 -8.18
C PHE A 517 3.75 -4.79 -7.49
N ASN A 518 3.71 -4.87 -6.16
CA ASN A 518 2.56 -4.47 -5.35
C ASN A 518 1.29 -5.30 -5.65
N SER A 519 1.38 -6.62 -5.47
CA SER A 519 0.20 -7.47 -5.33
C SER A 519 -0.11 -7.70 -3.85
#